data_AF-A0A7S4T422-F1
#
_entry.id   AF-A0A7S4T422-F1
#
_cell.length_a   1.000
_cell.length_b   1.000
_cell.length_c   1.000
_cell.angle_alpha   90.00
_cell.angle_beta   90.00
_cell.angle_gamma   90.00
#
_symmetry.space_group_name_H-M   'P 1'
#
loop_
_entity.id
_entity.type
_entity.pdbx_description
1 polymer ?
#
loop_
_entity_poly.entity_id
_entity_poly.type
_entity_poly.pdbx_seq_one_letter_code
_entity_poly.pdbx_strand_id
1 'polypeptide(L)'
;RIDAFDIALDSNEYHGNTPPFYKVSSGTSLNSMQRLLPPPSASNENNMNTALLLCYPPPLSNMAEDALRAFMSLGGRVLIHIGEFCGLTGSSAFENLLLTDFQCIHRYPCLEWGTDAAEVTIWLMMKPNEEKSRSICEPILAQCSNCPKRQATKRCKLVRSLSYCRSHCFKHHEAYRQVHLAMNMIPAGRGNGLGGELLDFDNSSHFINLELPNISTLTKEKRGESGFGDFTDEGRDRKS
;
A
#
# COMPACT_ATOMS: atom_id res chain seq x y z
N ARG A 1 -12.93 1.24 18.87
CA ARG A 1 -14.03 0.54 18.18
C ARG A 1 -13.50 0.08 16.83
N ILE A 2 -13.67 -1.18 16.47
CA ILE A 2 -13.22 -1.74 15.19
C ILE A 2 -14.50 -2.05 14.39
N ASP A 3 -14.67 -1.42 13.24
CA ASP A 3 -15.77 -1.69 12.33
C ASP A 3 -15.18 -2.30 11.04
N ALA A 4 -15.64 -3.51 10.68
CA ALA A 4 -15.07 -4.29 9.58
C ALA A 4 -15.95 -4.21 8.33
N PHE A 5 -15.31 -4.04 7.18
CA PHE A 5 -15.97 -3.86 5.89
C PHE A 5 -15.37 -4.78 4.82
N ASP A 6 -16.24 -5.34 3.98
CA ASP A 6 -15.88 -6.13 2.80
C ASP A 6 -16.84 -5.74 1.65
N ILE A 7 -16.40 -5.87 0.41
CA ILE A 7 -17.18 -5.55 -0.78
C ILE A 7 -18.02 -6.76 -1.22
N ALA A 8 -17.58 -7.99 -0.94
CA ALA A 8 -18.25 -9.21 -1.38
C ALA A 8 -18.57 -10.12 -0.18
N LEU A 9 -19.67 -9.82 0.52
CA LEU A 9 -20.13 -10.61 1.68
C LEU A 9 -20.42 -12.09 1.34
N ASP A 10 -20.69 -12.37 0.06
CA ASP A 10 -21.09 -13.70 -0.42
C ASP A 10 -19.94 -14.48 -1.10
N SER A 11 -18.81 -13.82 -1.39
CA SER A 11 -17.63 -14.43 -2.02
C SER A 11 -16.41 -13.50 -1.92
N ASN A 12 -15.69 -13.54 -0.80
CA ASN A 12 -14.43 -12.80 -0.71
C ASN A 12 -13.31 -13.54 -1.49
N GLU A 13 -12.37 -12.80 -2.05
CA GLU A 13 -11.32 -13.36 -2.93
C GLU A 13 -10.42 -14.37 -2.20
N TYR A 14 -10.25 -14.24 -0.89
CA TYR A 14 -9.33 -15.06 -0.09
C TYR A 14 -9.97 -16.24 0.64
N HIS A 15 -11.25 -16.17 1.00
CA HIS A 15 -11.94 -17.18 1.81
C HIS A 15 -13.17 -17.78 1.11
N GLY A 16 -13.53 -17.31 -0.10
CA GLY A 16 -14.65 -17.78 -0.89
C GLY A 16 -15.95 -17.70 -0.11
N ASN A 17 -16.55 -18.87 0.17
CA ASN A 17 -17.83 -19.00 0.88
C ASN A 17 -17.66 -19.17 2.40
N THR A 18 -16.45 -19.03 2.95
CA THR A 18 -16.23 -19.21 4.39
C THR A 18 -16.86 -18.03 5.15
N PRO A 19 -17.77 -18.29 6.11
CA PRO A 19 -18.44 -17.22 6.84
C PRO A 19 -17.45 -16.45 7.72
N PRO A 20 -17.60 -15.11 7.85
CA PRO A 20 -16.72 -14.32 8.67
C PRO A 20 -16.97 -14.55 10.17
N PHE A 21 -15.91 -14.53 10.98
CA PHE A 21 -16.00 -14.68 12.44
C PHE A 21 -16.72 -13.50 13.12
N TYR A 22 -16.62 -12.30 12.54
CA TYR A 22 -17.27 -11.08 13.01
C TYR A 22 -18.21 -10.53 11.94
N LYS A 23 -19.21 -9.74 12.35
CA LYS A 23 -20.12 -9.11 11.39
C LYS A 23 -19.36 -8.14 10.51
N VAL A 24 -19.25 -8.48 9.23
CA VAL A 24 -18.69 -7.62 8.20
C VAL A 24 -19.85 -6.88 7.53
N SER A 25 -19.76 -5.55 7.46
CA SER A 25 -20.75 -4.75 6.72
C SER A 25 -20.28 -4.54 5.29
N SER A 26 -21.18 -4.35 4.34
CA SER A 26 -20.73 -3.96 3.00
C SER A 26 -20.06 -2.59 3.05
N GLY A 27 -18.79 -2.53 2.65
CA GLY A 27 -17.98 -1.30 2.62
C GLY A 27 -18.34 -0.34 1.49
N THR A 28 -19.23 -0.77 0.59
CA THR A 28 -19.58 -0.05 -0.65
C THR A 28 -20.36 1.24 -0.45
N SER A 29 -20.93 1.49 0.74
CA SER A 29 -21.67 2.72 0.97
C SER A 29 -20.82 3.74 1.73
N LEU A 30 -20.58 4.89 1.08
CA LEU A 30 -20.13 6.13 1.71
C LEU A 30 -20.90 6.41 3.03
N ASN A 31 -22.16 6.02 3.08
CA ASN A 31 -23.04 6.13 4.25
C ASN A 31 -22.55 5.31 5.47
N SER A 32 -21.90 4.16 5.25
CA SER A 32 -21.34 3.33 6.33
C SER A 32 -20.12 4.00 6.97
N MET A 33 -19.23 4.58 6.15
CA MET A 33 -18.04 5.32 6.63
C MET A 33 -18.40 6.67 7.23
N GLN A 34 -19.37 7.38 6.66
CA GLN A 34 -19.87 8.66 7.19
C GLN A 34 -20.39 8.56 8.63
N ARG A 35 -20.97 7.42 9.01
CA ARG A 35 -21.45 7.20 10.39
C ARG A 35 -20.32 7.01 11.40
N LEU A 36 -19.11 6.67 10.92
CA LEU A 36 -17.96 6.36 11.77
C LEU A 36 -17.01 7.53 11.93
N LEU A 37 -17.02 8.47 10.97
CA LEU A 37 -16.21 9.68 11.06
C LEU A 37 -17.01 10.82 11.68
N PRO A 38 -16.39 11.65 12.55
CA PRO A 38 -17.02 12.87 13.03
C PRO A 38 -17.46 13.74 11.84
N PRO A 39 -18.57 14.48 11.95
CA PRO A 39 -18.96 15.41 10.91
C PRO A 39 -17.83 16.42 10.66
N PRO A 40 -17.61 16.87 9.41
CA PRO A 40 -16.52 17.78 9.05
C PRO A 40 -16.58 19.15 9.74
N SER A 41 -17.68 19.45 10.46
CA SER A 41 -17.87 20.63 11.31
C SER A 41 -17.30 20.48 12.73
N ALA A 42 -16.92 19.28 13.16
CA ALA A 42 -16.16 19.08 14.38
C ALA A 42 -14.69 19.43 14.10
N SER A 43 -14.10 20.31 14.92
CA SER A 43 -12.72 20.82 14.82
C SER A 43 -11.71 19.80 14.26
N ASN A 44 -10.86 20.26 13.32
CA ASN A 44 -9.81 19.50 12.62
C ASN A 44 -8.93 18.57 13.48
N GLU A 45 -8.89 18.76 14.80
CA GLU A 45 -8.15 17.91 15.74
C GLU A 45 -8.76 16.51 15.91
N ASN A 46 -10.08 16.34 15.79
CA ASN A 46 -10.72 15.04 16.02
C ASN A 46 -10.51 14.03 14.87
N ASN A 47 -10.27 14.50 13.65
CA ASN A 47 -10.06 13.63 12.49
C ASN A 47 -8.66 12.98 12.47
N MET A 48 -7.74 13.42 13.34
CA MET A 48 -6.44 12.76 13.55
C MET A 48 -6.55 11.48 14.41
N ASN A 49 -7.66 11.27 15.13
CA ASN A 49 -7.82 10.13 16.04
C ASN A 49 -8.37 8.87 15.34
N THR A 50 -8.57 8.91 14.03
CA THR A 50 -9.11 7.78 13.26
C THR A 50 -8.15 7.45 12.12
N ALA A 51 -7.88 6.16 11.93
CA ALA A 51 -7.10 5.67 10.81
C ALA A 51 -7.93 4.69 9.98
N LEU A 52 -7.76 4.74 8.67
CA LEU A 52 -8.21 3.66 7.79
C LEU A 52 -7.21 2.52 7.92
N LEU A 53 -7.67 1.32 8.24
CA LEU A 53 -6.86 0.11 8.22
C LEU A 53 -7.24 -0.72 6.99
N LEU A 54 -6.30 -0.90 6.06
CA LEU A 54 -6.42 -1.82 4.95
C LEU A 54 -5.53 -3.03 5.24
N CYS A 55 -6.16 -4.16 5.50
CA CYS A 55 -5.50 -5.41 5.81
C CYS A 55 -5.65 -6.35 4.63
N TYR A 56 -4.54 -6.64 3.95
CA TYR A 56 -4.49 -7.59 2.85
C TYR A 56 -5.49 -7.30 1.71
N PRO A 57 -5.60 -6.04 1.22
CA PRO A 57 -6.58 -5.73 0.18
C PRO A 57 -6.30 -6.54 -1.10
N PRO A 58 -7.32 -7.08 -1.78
CA PRO A 58 -7.12 -7.85 -3.00
C PRO A 58 -6.49 -7.03 -4.14
N PRO A 59 -5.58 -7.60 -4.94
CA PRO A 59 -4.81 -6.85 -5.94
C PRO A 59 -5.60 -6.55 -7.22
N LEU A 60 -6.62 -7.36 -7.53
CA LEU A 60 -7.45 -7.21 -8.74
C LEU A 60 -8.74 -6.42 -8.49
N SER A 61 -8.92 -5.91 -7.27
CA SER A 61 -10.11 -5.18 -6.84
C SER A 61 -9.80 -3.70 -6.62
N ASN A 62 -10.76 -2.83 -6.95
CA ASN A 62 -10.69 -1.40 -6.65
C ASN A 62 -10.99 -1.09 -5.18
N MET A 63 -11.26 -2.11 -4.34
CA MET A 63 -11.65 -1.95 -2.94
C MET A 63 -10.76 -0.97 -2.16
N ALA A 64 -9.44 -1.15 -2.26
CA ALA A 64 -8.49 -0.33 -1.51
C ALA A 64 -8.50 1.13 -1.98
N GLU A 65 -8.61 1.33 -3.29
CA GLU A 65 -8.70 2.66 -3.88
C GLU A 65 -10.00 3.36 -3.47
N ASP A 66 -11.14 2.68 -3.64
CA ASP A 66 -12.46 3.23 -3.33
C ASP A 66 -12.59 3.57 -1.84
N ALA A 67 -12.13 2.67 -0.97
CA ALA A 67 -12.11 2.90 0.48
C ALA A 67 -11.21 4.08 0.86
N LEU A 68 -10.02 4.18 0.25
CA LEU A 68 -9.11 5.29 0.49
C LEU A 68 -9.72 6.63 0.02
N ARG A 69 -10.26 6.70 -1.21
CA ARG A 69 -10.89 7.91 -1.74
C ARG A 69 -12.08 8.36 -0.89
N ALA A 70 -12.92 7.42 -0.46
CA ALA A 70 -14.03 7.72 0.42
C ALA A 70 -13.56 8.21 1.81
N PHE A 71 -12.54 7.59 2.39
CA PHE A 71 -11.96 8.06 3.65
C PHE A 71 -11.36 9.47 3.52
N MET A 72 -10.68 9.76 2.41
CA MET A 72 -10.13 11.07 2.11
C MET A 72 -11.23 12.14 1.97
N SER A 73 -12.33 11.84 1.27
CA SER A 73 -13.43 12.81 1.07
C SER A 73 -14.16 13.17 2.36
N LEU A 74 -14.06 12.32 3.38
CA LEU A 74 -14.56 12.55 4.73
C LEU A 74 -13.53 13.21 5.66
N GLY A 75 -12.39 13.65 5.12
CA GLY A 75 -11.34 14.34 5.87
C GLY A 75 -10.40 13.41 6.65
N GLY A 76 -10.42 12.10 6.36
CA GLY A 76 -9.50 11.12 6.91
C GLY A 76 -8.07 11.32 6.40
N ARG A 77 -7.07 11.15 7.27
CA ARG A 77 -5.66 11.50 6.96
C ARG A 77 -4.63 10.43 7.27
N VAL A 78 -4.99 9.41 8.05
CA VAL A 78 -4.06 8.35 8.47
C VAL A 78 -4.50 7.03 7.83
N LEU A 79 -3.60 6.38 7.11
CA LEU A 79 -3.79 5.03 6.58
C LEU A 79 -2.78 4.08 7.24
N ILE A 80 -3.25 2.92 7.66
CA ILE A 80 -2.44 1.76 8.00
C ILE A 80 -2.69 0.72 6.91
N HIS A 81 -1.65 0.30 6.21
CA HIS A 81 -1.71 -0.72 5.18
C HIS A 81 -0.88 -1.92 5.60
N ILE A 82 -1.50 -3.10 5.66
CA ILE A 82 -0.83 -4.36 5.92
C ILE A 82 -0.87 -5.19 4.64
N GLY A 83 0.29 -5.41 4.06
CA GLY A 83 0.41 -6.03 2.74
C GLY A 83 1.80 -5.87 2.16
N GLU A 84 1.87 -5.70 0.85
CA GLU A 84 3.08 -5.56 0.07
C GLU A 84 2.84 -4.61 -1.13
N PHE A 85 3.84 -3.81 -1.47
CA PHE A 85 3.84 -3.05 -2.72
C PHE A 85 4.34 -3.90 -3.88
N CYS A 86 3.78 -3.69 -5.06
CA CYS A 86 4.09 -4.40 -6.29
C CYS A 86 4.01 -5.92 -6.08
N GLY A 87 2.91 -6.38 -5.47
CA GLY A 87 2.71 -7.77 -5.09
C GLY A 87 1.24 -8.18 -5.15
N LEU A 88 0.84 -9.03 -4.21
CA LEU A 88 -0.49 -9.65 -4.13
C LEU A 88 -1.48 -8.85 -3.31
N THR A 89 -1.14 -7.62 -2.89
CA THR A 89 -2.06 -6.79 -2.12
C THR A 89 -2.18 -5.38 -2.65
N GLY A 90 -3.41 -4.93 -2.85
CA GLY A 90 -3.71 -3.62 -3.39
C GLY A 90 -3.47 -3.56 -4.90
N SER A 91 -4.31 -2.81 -5.58
CA SER A 91 -4.15 -2.57 -7.02
C SER A 91 -3.07 -1.52 -7.28
N SER A 92 -2.50 -1.52 -8.48
CA SER A 92 -1.56 -0.47 -8.90
C SER A 92 -2.17 0.93 -8.81
N ALA A 93 -3.48 1.06 -9.02
CA ALA A 93 -4.20 2.33 -8.88
C ALA A 93 -4.24 2.81 -7.42
N PHE A 94 -4.48 1.91 -6.46
CA PHE A 94 -4.36 2.20 -5.03
C PHE A 94 -2.93 2.61 -4.65
N GLU A 95 -1.92 1.88 -5.10
CA GLU A 95 -0.52 2.23 -4.84
C GLU A 95 -0.18 3.63 -5.37
N ASN A 96 -0.58 3.94 -6.61
CA ASN A 96 -0.38 5.26 -7.21
C ASN A 96 -1.08 6.38 -6.44
N LEU A 97 -2.32 6.17 -6.02
CA LEU A 97 -3.07 7.12 -5.19
C LEU A 97 -2.31 7.42 -3.90
N LEU A 98 -1.83 6.37 -3.22
CA LEU A 98 -1.11 6.50 -1.98
C LEU A 98 0.21 7.27 -2.15
N LEU A 99 0.96 7.00 -3.22
CA LEU A 99 2.21 7.70 -3.49
C LEU A 99 2.02 9.16 -3.89
N THR A 100 0.86 9.49 -4.45
CA THR A 100 0.53 10.84 -4.87
C THR A 100 0.19 11.72 -3.66
N ASP A 101 -0.69 11.23 -2.78
CA ASP A 101 -1.32 12.07 -1.75
C ASP A 101 -0.82 11.81 -0.32
N PHE A 102 -0.08 10.73 -0.10
CA PHE A 102 0.42 10.35 1.23
C PHE A 102 1.95 10.25 1.30
N GLN A 103 2.46 10.33 2.53
CA GLN A 103 3.83 10.04 2.90
C GLN A 103 3.87 8.86 3.88
N CYS A 104 4.71 7.87 3.58
CA CYS A 104 4.97 6.78 4.52
C CYS A 104 5.83 7.28 5.67
N ILE A 105 5.33 7.17 6.90
CA ILE A 105 6.02 7.62 8.11
C ILE A 105 6.62 6.45 8.91
N HIS A 106 6.03 5.26 8.83
CA HIS A 106 6.55 4.05 9.50
C HIS A 106 6.38 2.81 8.62
N ARG A 107 7.32 1.87 8.78
CA ARG A 107 7.30 0.55 8.15
C ARG A 107 7.79 -0.49 9.14
N TYR A 108 7.09 -1.60 9.25
CA TYR A 108 7.44 -2.73 10.10
C TYR A 108 7.28 -4.02 9.31
N PRO A 109 8.23 -4.97 9.37
CA PRO A 109 8.09 -6.24 8.69
C PRO A 109 6.99 -7.10 9.31
N CYS A 110 6.21 -7.77 8.47
CA CYS A 110 5.21 -8.76 8.87
C CYS A 110 5.90 -10.12 9.06
N LEU A 111 6.49 -10.37 10.23
CA LEU A 111 7.24 -11.60 10.47
C LEU A 111 6.37 -12.85 10.67
N GLU A 112 5.10 -12.67 11.02
CA GLU A 112 4.18 -13.75 11.43
C GLU A 112 2.91 -13.85 10.56
N TRP A 113 2.74 -12.95 9.58
CA TRP A 113 1.53 -12.87 8.75
C TRP A 113 1.67 -13.65 7.44
N GLY A 114 1.88 -14.96 7.56
CA GLY A 114 1.87 -15.91 6.44
C GLY A 114 2.81 -15.54 5.28
N THR A 115 2.60 -16.16 4.13
CA THR A 115 3.41 -16.01 2.90
C THR A 115 2.99 -14.82 2.06
N ASP A 116 2.23 -13.91 2.63
CA ASP A 116 1.23 -13.19 1.89
C ASP A 116 1.44 -11.68 2.09
N ALA A 117 1.63 -11.20 3.33
CA ALA A 117 1.96 -9.80 3.62
C ALA A 117 3.46 -9.62 3.88
N ALA A 118 4.05 -8.54 3.37
CA ALA A 118 5.45 -8.22 3.62
C ALA A 118 5.63 -7.29 4.82
N GLU A 119 4.75 -6.29 4.95
CA GLU A 119 4.95 -5.16 5.86
C GLU A 119 3.63 -4.58 6.39
N VAL A 120 3.69 -3.99 7.59
CA VAL A 120 2.76 -2.99 8.09
C VAL A 120 3.36 -1.61 7.78
N THR A 121 2.61 -0.78 7.08
CA THR A 121 3.04 0.58 6.71
C THR A 121 2.03 1.61 7.20
N ILE A 122 2.51 2.72 7.74
CA ILE A 122 1.68 3.83 8.23
C ILE A 122 1.94 5.04 7.34
N TRP A 123 0.86 5.64 6.86
CA TRP A 123 0.87 6.72 5.88
C TRP A 123 0.06 7.90 6.39
N LEU A 124 0.59 9.11 6.17
CA LEU A 124 -0.05 10.37 6.52
C LEU A 124 -0.31 11.19 5.27
N MET A 125 -1.54 11.69 5.12
CA MET A 125 -1.92 12.55 4.01
C MET A 125 -1.17 13.89 4.09
N MET A 126 -0.53 14.24 2.97
CA MET A 126 0.19 15.50 2.78
C MET A 126 -0.79 16.68 2.74
N LYS A 127 -0.45 17.81 3.39
CA LYS A 127 -1.24 19.04 3.18
C LYS A 127 -0.94 19.64 1.80
N PRO A 128 -1.88 20.37 1.18
CA PRO A 128 -1.72 20.98 -0.16
C PRO A 128 -0.48 21.88 -0.31
N ASN A 129 0.03 22.44 0.79
CA ASN A 129 1.20 23.33 0.83
C ASN A 129 2.43 22.70 1.53
N GLU A 130 2.33 21.46 1.99
CA GLU A 130 3.49 20.72 2.47
C GLU A 130 4.17 20.10 1.24
N GLU A 131 5.14 20.82 0.69
CA GLU A 131 6.07 20.18 -0.26
C GLU A 131 6.67 18.96 0.44
N LYS A 132 6.63 17.79 -0.22
CA LYS A 132 7.44 16.64 0.21
C LYS A 132 8.84 17.20 0.43
N SER A 133 9.32 17.20 1.68
CA SER A 133 10.64 17.74 2.03
C SER A 133 11.61 17.28 0.95
N ARG A 134 12.13 18.23 0.16
CA ARG A 134 12.76 18.01 -1.16
C ARG A 134 14.11 17.26 -1.11
N SER A 135 14.21 16.20 -0.32
CA SER A 135 15.13 15.12 -0.63
C SER A 135 14.49 14.33 -1.76
N ILE A 136 14.89 14.65 -2.99
CA ILE A 136 14.55 13.98 -4.24
C ILE A 136 15.08 12.54 -4.18
N CYS A 137 14.39 11.70 -3.43
CA CYS A 137 14.49 10.25 -3.52
C CYS A 137 13.07 9.79 -3.77
N GLU A 138 12.87 9.11 -4.90
CA GLU A 138 11.61 8.43 -5.17
C GLU A 138 11.23 7.62 -3.93
N PRO A 139 9.93 7.64 -3.52
CA PRO A 139 9.48 6.87 -2.39
C PRO A 139 9.87 5.40 -2.60
N ILE A 140 10.68 4.87 -1.67
CA ILE A 140 11.09 3.47 -1.73
C ILE A 140 9.86 2.61 -1.41
N LEU A 141 9.27 2.00 -2.43
CA LEU A 141 8.07 1.16 -2.33
C LEU A 141 8.35 -0.18 -1.70
N ALA A 142 9.54 -0.73 -1.95
CA ALA A 142 10.01 -1.95 -1.33
C ALA A 142 11.48 -1.77 -0.94
N GLN A 143 11.77 -1.83 0.36
CA GLN A 143 13.12 -1.59 0.86
C GLN A 143 13.96 -2.86 0.80
N CYS A 144 15.17 -2.76 0.26
CA CYS A 144 16.14 -3.85 0.33
C CYS A 144 16.49 -4.15 1.79
N SER A 145 16.31 -5.41 2.21
CA SER A 145 16.52 -5.86 3.59
C SER A 145 17.96 -5.70 4.08
N ASN A 146 18.94 -5.68 3.17
CA ASN A 146 20.36 -5.47 3.50
C ASN A 146 20.82 -4.01 3.33
N CYS A 147 20.10 -3.23 2.52
CA CYS A 147 20.50 -1.87 2.14
C CYS A 147 19.25 -0.97 2.12
N PRO A 148 18.75 -0.53 3.30
CA PRO A 148 17.42 0.06 3.43
C PRO A 148 17.23 1.37 2.65
N LYS A 149 18.33 2.01 2.24
CA LYS A 149 18.33 3.21 1.38
C LYS A 149 18.12 2.91 -0.10
N ARG A 150 17.93 1.64 -0.49
CA ARG A 150 17.77 1.22 -1.88
C ARG A 150 16.45 0.50 -2.08
N GLN A 151 15.82 0.81 -3.20
CA GLN A 151 14.69 0.09 -3.73
C GLN A 151 15.09 -1.35 -4.09
N ALA A 152 14.30 -2.31 -3.61
CA ALA A 152 14.43 -3.71 -3.97
C ALA A 152 13.91 -3.95 -5.39
N THR A 153 14.56 -4.89 -6.08
CA THR A 153 14.19 -5.33 -7.44
C THR A 153 13.58 -6.72 -7.41
N LYS A 154 13.81 -7.49 -6.34
CA LYS A 154 13.25 -8.82 -6.15
C LYS A 154 12.74 -9.01 -4.72
N ARG A 155 11.60 -9.68 -4.55
CA ARG A 155 11.06 -10.12 -3.25
C ARG A 155 11.06 -11.64 -3.16
N CYS A 156 11.48 -12.18 -2.01
CA CYS A 156 11.45 -13.62 -1.78
C CYS A 156 9.99 -14.11 -1.72
N LYS A 157 9.69 -15.20 -2.40
CA LYS A 157 8.36 -15.83 -2.39
C LYS A 157 8.08 -16.56 -1.08
N LEU A 158 9.10 -17.20 -0.52
CA LEU A 158 8.96 -17.99 0.71
C LEU A 158 8.90 -17.11 1.96
N VAL A 159 9.58 -15.94 1.93
CA VAL A 159 9.60 -14.98 3.05
C VAL A 159 9.37 -13.58 2.49
N ARG A 160 8.11 -13.12 2.45
CA ARG A 160 7.75 -11.86 1.78
C ARG A 160 8.36 -10.62 2.41
N SER A 161 8.67 -10.66 3.70
CA SER A 161 9.36 -9.58 4.41
C SER A 161 10.81 -9.38 3.92
N LEU A 162 11.36 -10.31 3.14
CA LEU A 162 12.70 -10.22 2.58
C LEU A 162 12.67 -9.80 1.11
N SER A 163 13.35 -8.70 0.82
CA SER A 163 13.53 -8.21 -0.54
C SER A 163 14.94 -7.66 -0.75
N TYR A 164 15.43 -7.70 -1.98
CA TYR A 164 16.82 -7.37 -2.28
C TYR A 164 16.91 -6.57 -3.56
N CYS A 165 17.84 -5.61 -3.58
CA CYS A 165 18.13 -4.81 -4.77
C CYS A 165 19.09 -5.51 -5.74
N ARG A 166 19.87 -6.49 -5.27
CA ARG A 166 20.86 -7.26 -6.06
C ARG A 166 21.35 -8.50 -5.32
N SER A 167 21.92 -9.45 -6.08
CA SER A 167 22.49 -10.71 -5.58
C SER A 167 23.54 -10.52 -4.47
N HIS A 168 24.36 -9.46 -4.55
CA HIS A 168 25.31 -9.11 -3.50
C HIS A 168 24.62 -8.88 -2.15
N CYS A 169 23.54 -8.10 -2.12
CA CYS A 169 22.77 -7.84 -0.91
C CYS A 169 22.10 -9.11 -0.38
N PHE A 170 21.63 -9.98 -1.27
CA PHE A 170 21.14 -11.30 -0.91
C PHE A 170 22.23 -12.14 -0.21
N LYS A 171 23.43 -12.26 -0.81
CA LYS A 171 24.53 -13.04 -0.24
C LYS A 171 24.99 -12.52 1.13
N HIS A 172 25.18 -11.21 1.27
CA HIS A 172 25.61 -10.61 2.55
C HIS A 172 24.57 -10.72 3.66
N HIS A 173 23.29 -10.83 3.32
CA HIS A 173 22.19 -10.95 4.29
C HIS A 173 21.88 -12.40 4.67
N GLU A 174 22.81 -13.34 4.47
CA GLU A 174 22.58 -14.76 4.69
C GLU A 174 22.21 -15.09 6.13
N ALA A 175 22.99 -14.65 7.12
CA ALA A 175 22.75 -14.98 8.53
C ALA A 175 21.35 -14.55 8.99
N TYR A 176 20.94 -13.32 8.66
CA TYR A 176 19.60 -12.81 8.94
C TYR A 176 18.53 -13.56 8.16
N ARG A 177 18.74 -13.82 6.86
CA ARG A 177 17.81 -14.62 6.06
C ARG A 177 17.56 -15.99 6.70
N GLN A 178 18.59 -16.66 7.23
CA GLN A 178 18.41 -17.95 7.91
C GLN A 178 17.50 -17.86 9.13
N VAL A 179 17.57 -16.77 9.90
CA VAL A 179 16.64 -16.54 11.02
C VAL A 179 15.21 -16.43 10.52
N HIS A 180 14.96 -15.63 9.47
CA HIS A 180 13.62 -15.49 8.92
C HIS A 180 13.08 -16.80 8.33
N LEU A 181 13.91 -17.58 7.64
CA LEU A 181 13.52 -18.90 7.14
C LEU A 181 13.12 -19.84 8.29
N ALA A 182 13.91 -19.87 9.36
CA ALA A 182 13.62 -20.67 10.54
C ALA A 182 12.32 -20.23 11.23
N MET A 183 12.08 -18.92 11.38
CA MET A 183 10.82 -18.38 11.94
C MET A 183 9.60 -18.74 11.10
N ASN A 184 9.78 -18.96 9.80
CA ASN A 184 8.73 -19.37 8.86
C ASN A 184 8.71 -20.89 8.61
N MET A 185 9.45 -21.67 9.41
CA MET A 185 9.55 -23.14 9.28
C MET A 185 9.98 -23.62 7.89
N ILE A 186 10.73 -22.80 7.16
CA ILE A 186 11.28 -23.15 5.84
C ILE A 186 12.63 -23.84 6.06
N PRO A 187 12.82 -25.07 5.56
CA PRO A 187 14.09 -25.76 5.67
C PRO A 187 15.22 -24.94 5.04
N ALA A 188 16.20 -24.56 5.84
CA ALA A 188 17.45 -24.04 5.32
C ALA A 188 18.16 -25.18 4.59
N GLY A 189 18.11 -25.19 3.25
CA GLY A 189 18.81 -26.18 2.44
C GLY A 189 20.27 -26.28 2.86
N ARG A 190 20.64 -27.35 3.58
CA ARG A 190 22.03 -27.80 3.68
C ARG A 190 22.20 -28.72 2.49
N GLY A 191 23.20 -28.50 1.64
CA GLY A 191 23.50 -29.31 0.44
C GLY A 191 23.88 -30.77 0.71
N ASN A 192 23.25 -31.43 1.69
CA ASN A 192 23.66 -32.67 2.33
C ASN A 192 22.53 -33.71 2.32
N GLY A 193 21.67 -33.72 1.28
CA GLY A 193 20.86 -34.90 0.96
C GLY A 193 19.52 -35.06 1.70
N LEU A 194 19.08 -34.07 2.48
CA LEU A 194 17.72 -34.04 3.05
C LEU A 194 16.96 -32.80 2.56
N GLY A 195 16.71 -32.75 1.24
CA GLY A 195 15.41 -32.33 0.69
C GLY A 195 15.09 -30.84 0.53
N GLY A 196 16.05 -29.94 0.32
CA GLY A 196 15.75 -28.58 -0.13
C GLY A 196 16.86 -27.96 -0.98
N GLU A 197 16.52 -27.39 -2.14
CA GLU A 197 17.44 -26.55 -2.91
C GLU A 197 17.81 -25.31 -2.09
N LEU A 198 19.07 -24.87 -2.16
CA LEU A 198 19.49 -23.62 -1.56
C LEU A 198 18.78 -22.46 -2.29
N LEU A 199 18.24 -21.50 -1.53
CA LEU A 199 17.66 -20.30 -2.13
C LEU A 199 18.67 -19.61 -3.06
N ASP A 200 18.20 -19.30 -4.26
CA ASP A 200 18.97 -18.66 -5.32
C ASP A 200 18.25 -17.38 -5.76
N PHE A 201 18.97 -16.26 -5.73
CA PHE A 201 18.48 -14.93 -6.11
C PHE A 201 18.04 -14.86 -7.58
N ASP A 202 18.65 -15.66 -8.45
CA ASP A 202 18.36 -15.63 -9.88
C ASP A 202 17.29 -16.64 -10.30
N ASN A 203 16.88 -17.51 -9.39
CA ASN A 203 15.78 -18.45 -9.61
C ASN A 203 14.42 -17.76 -9.43
N SER A 204 13.63 -17.69 -10.52
CA SER A 204 12.29 -17.10 -10.54
C SER A 204 11.25 -17.87 -9.73
N SER A 205 11.52 -19.12 -9.37
CA SER A 205 10.70 -19.90 -8.42
C SER A 205 10.94 -19.46 -6.97
N HIS A 206 12.06 -18.79 -6.67
CA HIS A 206 12.39 -18.29 -5.34
C HIS A 206 12.04 -16.80 -5.15
N PHE A 207 12.05 -16.03 -6.23
CA PHE A 207 11.88 -14.58 -6.19
C PHE A 207 10.86 -14.06 -7.21
N ILE A 208 10.09 -13.04 -6.82
CA ILE A 208 9.26 -12.23 -7.71
C ILE A 208 10.05 -10.98 -8.09
N ASN A 209 10.03 -10.61 -9.37
CA ASN A 209 10.55 -9.32 -9.81
C ASN A 209 9.57 -8.21 -9.42
N LEU A 210 10.08 -7.15 -8.80
CA LEU A 210 9.29 -5.99 -8.42
C LEU A 210 9.31 -4.99 -9.58
N GLU A 211 8.21 -4.93 -10.32
CA GLU A 211 7.98 -3.90 -11.34
C GLU A 211 7.45 -2.65 -10.66
N LEU A 212 8.23 -1.58 -10.70
CA LEU A 212 7.85 -0.34 -10.03
C LEU A 212 6.96 0.50 -10.96
N PRO A 213 5.90 1.12 -10.43
CA PRO A 213 5.19 2.14 -11.17
C PRO A 213 6.16 3.27 -11.54
N ASN A 214 6.13 3.69 -12.80
CA ASN A 214 7.00 4.75 -13.30
C ASN A 214 6.49 6.10 -12.76
N ILE A 215 7.04 6.57 -11.63
CA ILE A 215 6.53 7.77 -10.94
C ILE A 215 6.66 9.05 -11.78
N SER A 216 7.56 9.06 -12.77
CA SER A 216 7.82 10.20 -13.65
C SER A 216 6.64 10.59 -14.56
N THR A 217 5.69 9.69 -14.81
CA THR A 217 4.47 10.00 -15.58
C THR A 217 3.37 10.62 -14.73
N LEU A 218 3.31 10.32 -13.43
CA LEU A 218 2.26 10.80 -12.52
C LEU A 218 2.31 12.33 -12.28
N THR A 219 3.50 12.94 -12.36
CA THR A 219 3.65 14.39 -12.19
C THR A 219 3.28 15.21 -13.43
N LYS A 220 3.15 14.58 -14.61
CA LYS A 220 2.88 15.29 -15.87
C LYS A 220 1.39 15.52 -16.11
N GLU A 221 0.52 14.62 -15.69
CA GLU A 221 -0.94 14.78 -15.88
C GLU A 221 -1.52 15.95 -15.08
N LYS A 222 -1.04 16.22 -13.86
CA LYS A 222 -1.47 17.39 -13.06
C LYS A 222 -1.09 18.76 -13.65
N ARG A 223 -0.21 18.83 -14.66
CA ARG A 223 0.14 20.11 -15.34
C ARG A 223 -0.65 20.36 -16.62
N GLY A 224 -1.51 19.43 -17.06
CA GLY A 224 -2.26 19.52 -18.31
C GLY A 224 -3.66 20.14 -18.20
N GLU A 225 -4.24 20.24 -17.00
CA GLU A 225 -5.64 20.63 -16.80
C GLU A 225 -5.83 21.98 -16.08
N SER A 226 -5.02 22.98 -16.43
CA SER A 226 -5.32 24.39 -16.12
C SER A 226 -5.44 25.20 -17.42
N GLY A 227 -6.37 24.79 -18.28
CA GLY A 227 -6.84 25.59 -19.41
C GLY A 227 -7.86 26.61 -18.92
N PHE A 228 -7.36 27.78 -18.52
CA PHE A 228 -8.15 28.99 -18.28
C PHE A 228 -8.79 29.40 -19.63
N GLY A 229 -10.06 29.09 -19.83
CA GLY A 229 -10.86 29.61 -20.93
C GLY A 229 -11.57 30.88 -20.46
N ASP A 230 -11.06 32.03 -20.90
CA ASP A 230 -11.68 33.35 -20.75
C ASP A 230 -13.15 33.33 -21.17
N PHE A 231 -14.05 33.59 -20.22
CA PHE A 231 -15.43 33.99 -20.51
C PHE A 231 -15.47 35.51 -20.54
N THR A 232 -15.50 36.08 -21.75
CA THR A 232 -15.74 37.51 -21.95
C THR A 232 -17.21 37.84 -21.65
N ASP A 233 -17.40 38.74 -20.70
CA ASP A 233 -18.64 39.37 -20.28
C ASP A 233 -19.03 40.47 -21.27
N GLU A 234 -20.01 40.21 -22.14
CA GLU A 234 -20.73 41.26 -22.89
C GLU A 234 -22.24 41.09 -22.70
N GLY A 235 -22.80 41.93 -21.82
CA GLY A 235 -24.24 41.99 -21.61
C GLY A 235 -24.66 43.10 -20.65
N ARG A 236 -24.45 44.37 -21.01
CA ARG A 236 -25.11 45.49 -20.32
C ARG A 236 -26.07 46.24 -21.23
N ASP A 237 -27.33 46.10 -20.83
CA ASP A 237 -28.53 46.86 -21.14
C ASP A 237 -28.32 48.33 -21.54
N ARG A 238 -28.98 48.71 -22.64
CA ARG A 238 -29.46 50.09 -22.86
C ARG A 238 -30.99 50.08 -22.79
N LYS A 239 -31.53 50.63 -21.71
CA LYS A 239 -32.87 51.22 -21.63
C LYS A 239 -32.72 52.66 -21.17
N SER A 240 -33.04 53.60 -22.04
CA SER A 240 -33.66 54.92 -21.79
C SER A 240 -33.84 55.60 -23.14
#